data_AF-A0A7S2BNM0-F1
#
_entry.id   AF-A0A7S2BNM0-F1
#
_cell.length_a   1.000
_cell.length_b   1.000
_cell.length_c   1.000
_cell.angle_alpha   90.00
_cell.angle_beta   90.00
_cell.angle_gamma   90.00
#
_symmetry.space_group_name_H-M   'P 1'
#
loop_
_entity.id
_entity.type
_entity.pdbx_description
1 polymer ?
#
loop_
_entity_poly.entity_id
_entity_poly.type
_entity_poly.pdbx_seq_one_letter_code
_entity_poly.pdbx_strand_id
1 'polypeptide(L)'
;KTQSRLLITGTPLQNNLHELWALLNFLLPDVFGSSEDFDEWFSMGGAEARDNVIKKLHTVLRPFMLRRVKTDVAKDLPPKTEVKLYIGLSEMQRKWYTQILSKDAH
;
A
#
# COMPACT_ATOMS: atom_id res chain seq x y z
N LYS A 1 8.86 -25.85 -11.79
CA LYS A 1 9.30 -25.09 -10.59
C LYS A 1 10.54 -24.28 -10.97
N THR A 2 10.54 -22.97 -10.76
CA THR A 2 11.73 -22.13 -10.97
C THR A 2 12.60 -22.13 -9.71
N GLN A 3 13.93 -22.04 -9.85
CA GLN A 3 14.85 -22.04 -8.70
C GLN A 3 14.95 -20.67 -8.01
N SER A 4 14.58 -19.58 -8.71
CA SER A 4 14.53 -18.24 -8.15
C SER A 4 13.45 -17.43 -8.87
N ARG A 5 12.88 -16.44 -8.17
CA ARG A 5 11.88 -15.50 -8.70
C ARG A 5 12.33 -14.08 -8.41
N LEU A 6 12.19 -13.22 -9.40
CA LEU A 6 12.45 -11.78 -9.29
C LEU A 6 11.13 -11.04 -9.50
N LEU A 7 10.79 -10.17 -8.56
CA LEU A 7 9.62 -9.30 -8.63
C LEU A 7 10.09 -7.87 -8.90
N ILE A 8 9.49 -7.22 -9.90
CA ILE A 8 9.77 -5.81 -10.24
C ILE A 8 8.45 -5.05 -10.13
N THR A 9 8.40 -4.06 -9.24
CA THR A 9 7.24 -3.17 -9.07
C THR A 9 7.68 -1.71 -9.02
N GLY A 10 6.85 -0.82 -9.58
CA GLY A 10 7.05 0.63 -9.55
C GLY A 10 6.37 1.32 -8.37
N THR A 11 5.48 0.63 -7.65
CA THR A 11 4.75 1.16 -6.50
C THR A 11 5.35 0.63 -5.21
N PRO A 12 5.47 1.47 -4.16
CA PRO A 12 5.78 0.94 -2.85
C PRO A 12 4.67 -0.04 -2.45
N LEU A 13 5.06 -1.09 -1.74
CA LEU A 13 4.16 -2.01 -1.06
C LEU A 13 3.09 -1.20 -0.30
N GLN A 14 1.82 -1.34 -0.68
CA GLN A 14 0.74 -0.64 0.00
C GLN A 14 0.53 -1.26 1.40
N ASN A 15 -0.07 -0.50 2.32
CA ASN A 15 -0.46 -1.01 3.65
C ASN A 15 -1.70 -1.95 3.56
N ASN A 16 -1.69 -2.86 2.59
CA ASN A 16 -2.69 -3.89 2.40
C ASN A 16 -2.04 -5.26 2.69
N LEU A 17 -2.56 -5.97 3.70
CA LEU A 17 -2.03 -7.27 4.11
C LEU A 17 -2.15 -8.31 3.00
N HIS A 18 -3.23 -8.27 2.24
CA HIS A 18 -3.45 -9.24 1.18
C HIS A 18 -2.47 -9.04 0.02
N GLU A 19 -2.15 -7.78 -0.31
CA GLU A 19 -1.09 -7.47 -1.28
C GLU A 19 0.28 -7.94 -0.77
N LEU A 20 0.58 -7.69 0.51
CA LEU A 20 1.82 -8.16 1.15
C LEU A 20 1.95 -9.68 1.09
N TRP A 21 0.89 -10.41 1.45
CA TRP A 21 0.85 -11.86 1.34
C TRP A 21 1.08 -12.34 -0.10
N ALA A 22 0.39 -11.74 -1.08
CA ALA A 22 0.50 -12.16 -2.47
C ALA A 22 1.95 -12.02 -2.99
N LEU A 23 2.64 -10.93 -2.62
CA LEU A 23 4.03 -10.72 -2.99
C LEU A 23 4.98 -11.69 -2.26
N LEU A 24 4.69 -11.99 -0.99
CA LEU A 24 5.48 -12.93 -0.19
C LEU A 24 5.29 -14.38 -0.65
N ASN A 25 4.06 -14.81 -0.92
CA ASN A 25 3.74 -16.11 -1.51
C ASN A 25 4.40 -16.27 -2.88
N PHE A 26 4.39 -15.19 -3.69
CA PHE A 26 5.10 -15.21 -4.97
C PHE A 26 6.59 -15.46 -4.79
N LEU A 27 7.26 -14.84 -3.81
CA LEU A 27 8.70 -15.02 -3.59
C LEU A 27 9.05 -16.34 -2.87
N LEU A 28 8.28 -16.70 -1.83
CA LEU A 28 8.51 -17.78 -0.87
C LEU A 28 7.20 -18.55 -0.54
N PRO A 29 6.65 -19.33 -1.48
CA PRO A 29 5.39 -20.07 -1.32
C PRO A 29 5.49 -21.18 -0.29
N ASP A 30 6.70 -21.72 -0.04
CA ASP A 30 6.92 -22.75 0.96
C ASP A 30 6.77 -22.21 2.39
N VAL A 31 6.90 -20.89 2.57
CA VAL A 31 6.72 -20.19 3.86
C VAL A 31 5.34 -19.53 3.95
N PHE A 32 4.81 -19.03 2.83
CA PHE A 32 3.58 -18.23 2.77
C PHE A 32 2.50 -18.85 1.88
N GLY A 33 2.28 -20.16 1.99
CA GLY A 33 1.38 -20.90 1.09
C GLY A 33 -0.12 -20.67 1.34
N SER A 34 -0.52 -20.35 2.58
CA SER A 34 -1.92 -20.12 2.97
C SER A 34 -2.16 -18.64 3.28
N SER A 35 -3.16 -18.03 2.65
CA SER A 35 -3.61 -16.67 2.98
C SER A 35 -4.39 -16.65 4.28
N GLU A 36 -5.11 -17.75 4.59
CA GLU A 36 -5.93 -17.89 5.79
C GLU A 36 -5.03 -17.90 7.04
N ASP A 37 -3.95 -18.69 7.01
CA ASP A 37 -2.98 -18.75 8.11
C ASP A 37 -2.29 -17.39 8.33
N PHE A 38 -2.03 -16.67 7.24
CA PHE A 38 -1.48 -15.33 7.28
C PHE A 38 -2.47 -14.37 7.94
N ASP A 39 -3.73 -14.35 7.50
CA ASP A 39 -4.77 -13.49 8.05
C ASP A 39 -5.08 -13.82 9.53
N GLU A 40 -5.06 -15.09 9.93
CA GLU A 40 -5.18 -15.51 11.33
C GLU A 40 -4.02 -14.98 12.18
N TRP A 41 -2.79 -15.16 11.72
CA TRP A 41 -1.60 -14.64 12.41
C TRP A 41 -1.65 -13.12 12.60
N PHE A 42 -2.26 -12.39 11.66
CA PHE A 42 -2.43 -10.94 11.74
C PHE A 42 -3.68 -10.47 12.49
N SER A 43 -4.74 -11.27 12.56
CA SER A 43 -6.00 -10.90 13.22
C SER A 43 -5.96 -11.06 14.74
N MET A 44 -5.01 -11.84 15.28
CA MET A 44 -4.87 -12.08 16.72
C MET A 44 -4.43 -10.87 17.55
N GLY A 45 -3.99 -9.78 16.93
CA GLY A 45 -3.71 -8.53 17.63
C GLY A 45 -4.36 -7.38 16.89
N GLY A 46 -5.08 -6.50 17.60
CA GLY A 46 -5.77 -5.35 17.02
C GLY A 46 -4.89 -4.41 16.17
N ALA A 47 -5.44 -3.30 15.68
CA ALA A 47 -4.80 -2.43 14.69
C ALA A 47 -3.32 -2.07 14.98
N GLU A 48 -2.96 -1.83 16.24
CA GLU A 48 -1.57 -1.53 16.63
C GLU A 48 -0.62 -2.72 16.52
N ALA A 49 -1.08 -3.93 16.85
CA ALA A 49 -0.28 -5.14 16.72
C ALA A 49 -0.05 -5.46 15.23
N ARG A 50 -1.06 -5.26 14.39
CA ARG A 50 -0.95 -5.40 12.93
C ARG A 50 0.13 -4.49 12.35
N ASP A 51 0.15 -3.22 12.74
CA ASP A 51 1.18 -2.26 12.31
C ASP A 51 2.59 -2.68 12.74
N ASN A 52 2.73 -3.21 13.96
CA ASN A 52 4.01 -3.70 14.47
C ASN A 52 4.50 -4.95 13.73
N VAL A 53 3.60 -5.87 13.37
CA VAL A 53 3.94 -7.06 12.58
C VAL A 53 4.35 -6.66 11.16
N ILE A 54 3.62 -5.74 10.52
CA ILE A 54 3.98 -5.19 9.19
C ILE A 54 5.40 -4.59 9.24
N LYS A 55 5.72 -3.77 10.25
CA LYS A 55 7.06 -3.17 10.40
C LYS A 55 8.15 -4.23 10.58
N LYS A 56 7.90 -5.29 11.35
CA LYS A 56 8.85 -6.42 11.53
C LYS A 56 9.10 -7.13 10.21
N LEU A 57 8.06 -7.43 9.43
CA LEU A 57 8.19 -8.03 8.10
C LEU A 57 8.98 -7.16 7.13
N HIS A 58 8.66 -5.86 7.05
CA HIS A 58 9.44 -4.94 6.21
C HIS A 58 10.93 -4.94 6.57
N THR A 59 11.26 -5.09 7.86
CA THR A 59 12.64 -5.14 8.34
C THR A 59 13.34 -6.42 7.86
N VAL A 60 12.66 -7.57 7.94
CA VAL A 60 13.19 -8.86 7.45
C VAL A 60 13.31 -8.87 5.92
N LEU A 61 12.39 -8.22 5.21
CA LEU A 61 12.36 -8.17 3.75
C LEU A 61 13.32 -7.14 3.16
N ARG A 62 13.78 -6.16 3.95
CA ARG A 62 14.70 -5.10 3.53
C ARG A 62 15.94 -5.60 2.76
N PRO A 63 16.67 -6.65 3.18
CA PRO A 63 17.80 -7.19 2.40
C PRO A 63 17.40 -7.83 1.07
N PHE A 64 16.15 -8.28 0.92
CA PHE A 64 15.64 -8.91 -0.31
C PHE A 64 14.95 -7.91 -1.26
N MET A 65 14.73 -6.68 -0.82
CA MET A 65 14.09 -5.62 -1.58
C MET A 65 15.06 -4.50 -1.91
N LEU A 66 15.34 -4.30 -3.19
CA LEU A 66 16.07 -3.12 -3.64
C LEU A 66 15.10 -1.98 -3.93
N ARG A 67 15.04 -0.98 -3.04
CA ARG A 67 14.27 0.26 -3.23
C ARG A 67 15.22 1.46 -3.23
N ARG A 68 15.11 2.31 -4.26
CA ARG A 68 15.81 3.60 -4.35
C ARG A 68 14.77 4.69 -4.55
N VAL A 69 14.86 5.81 -3.82
CA VAL A 69 14.01 6.97 -4.09
C VAL A 69 14.74 7.98 -4.98
N LYS A 70 14.00 8.76 -5.77
CA LYS A 70 14.59 9.74 -6.71
C LYS A 70 15.52 10.73 -6.00
N THR A 71 15.21 11.10 -4.77
CA THR A 71 16.07 11.96 -3.93
C THR A 71 17.43 11.32 -3.62
N ASP A 72 17.53 9.99 -3.57
CA ASP A 72 18.79 9.29 -3.29
C ASP A 72 19.69 9.20 -4.52
N VAL A 73 19.09 9.14 -5.71
CA VAL A 73 19.79 8.81 -6.97
C VAL A 73 19.91 9.97 -7.96
N ALA A 74 19.02 10.95 -7.91
CA ALA A 74 18.95 12.07 -8.84
C ALA A 74 19.14 13.38 -8.07
N LYS A 75 20.37 13.61 -7.58
CA LYS A 75 20.73 14.79 -6.77
C LYS A 75 20.63 16.11 -7.54
N ASP A 76 20.71 16.05 -8.87
CA ASP A 76 20.56 17.20 -9.75
C ASP A 76 19.09 17.57 -10.02
N LEU A 77 18.14 16.74 -9.55
CA LEU A 77 16.73 16.99 -9.73
C LEU A 77 16.22 17.98 -8.67
N PRO A 78 15.60 19.11 -9.06
CA PRO A 78 15.02 20.04 -8.10
C PRO A 78 13.91 19.37 -7.27
N PRO A 79 13.66 19.84 -6.05
CA PRO A 79 12.64 19.27 -5.19
C PRO A 79 11.24 19.40 -5.82
N LYS A 80 10.39 18.40 -5.57
CA LYS A 80 8.98 18.45 -5.98
C LYS A 80 8.24 19.52 -5.17
N THR A 81 7.65 20.49 -5.85
CA THR A 81 6.72 21.44 -5.23
C THR A 81 5.31 20.88 -5.29
N GLU A 82 4.65 20.75 -4.14
CA GLU A 82 3.26 20.30 -4.03
C GLU A 82 2.44 21.41 -3.37
N VAL A 83 1.41 21.92 -4.07
CA VAL A 83 0.52 22.97 -3.58
C VAL A 83 -0.90 22.40 -3.51
N LYS A 84 -1.48 22.38 -2.31
CA LYS A 84 -2.87 21.97 -2.10
C LYS A 84 -3.77 23.21 -2.15
N LEU A 85 -4.58 23.31 -3.20
CA LEU A 85 -5.56 24.37 -3.35
C LEU A 85 -6.95 23.85 -2.99
N TYR A 86 -7.47 24.30 -1.86
CA TYR A 86 -8.83 24.00 -1.44
C TYR A 86 -9.78 24.98 -2.12
N ILE A 87 -10.60 24.46 -3.04
CA ILE A 87 -11.60 25.24 -3.77
C ILE A 87 -13.00 24.83 -3.36
N GLY A 88 -13.88 25.82 -3.18
CA GLY A 88 -15.29 25.58 -2.91
C GLY A 88 -16.03 25.12 -4.16
N LEU A 89 -17.15 24.44 -3.96
CA LEU A 89 -18.10 24.15 -5.03
C LEU A 89 -18.74 25.47 -5.51
N SER A 90 -18.82 25.66 -6.82
CA SER A 90 -19.67 26.70 -7.42
C SER A 90 -21.14 26.50 -7.03
N GLU A 91 -21.97 27.54 -7.18
CA GLU A 91 -23.41 27.46 -6.85
C GLU A 91 -24.11 26.33 -7.61
N MET A 92 -23.80 26.17 -8.90
CA MET A 92 -24.34 25.09 -9.73
C MET A 92 -23.91 23.71 -9.19
N GLN A 93 -22.62 23.53 -8.91
CA GLN A 93 -22.09 22.27 -8.38
C GLN A 93 -22.66 21.94 -7.00
N ARG A 94 -22.83 22.94 -6.12
CA ARG A 94 -23.46 22.76 -4.81
C ARG A 94 -24.89 22.27 -4.94
N LYS A 95 -25.67 22.86 -5.86
CA LYS A 95 -27.05 22.44 -6.13
C LYS A 95 -27.12 20.98 -6.58
N TRP A 96 -26.29 20.57 -7.53
CA TRP A 96 -26.24 19.19 -8.01
C TRP A 96 -25.71 18.23 -6.97
N TYR A 97 -24.68 18.60 -6.22
CA TYR A 97 -24.09 17.80 -5.16
C TYR A 97 -25.13 17.48 -4.07
N THR A 98 -25.89 18.49 -3.62
CA THR A 98 -27.01 18.29 -2.69
C THR A 98 -28.09 17.40 -3.28
N GLN A 99 -28.44 17.57 -4.57
CA GLN A 99 -29.45 16.75 -5.23
C GLN A 99 -29.04 15.27 -5.34
N ILE A 100 -27.79 14.98 -5.66
CA ILE A 100 -27.25 13.62 -5.73
C ILE A 100 -27.29 12.97 -4.34
N LEU A 101 -26.75 13.65 -3.32
CA LEU A 101 -26.80 13.17 -1.93
C LEU A 101 -28.22 12.90 -1.44
N SER A 102 -29.19 13.73 -1.85
CA SER A 102 -30.59 13.53 -1.48
C SER A 102 -31.30 12.41 -2.25
N LYS A 103 -30.77 12.01 -3.41
CA LYS A 103 -31.36 10.98 -4.27
C LYS A 103 -30.86 9.56 -3.97
N ASP A 104 -29.70 9.42 -3.34
CA ASP A 104 -29.17 8.12 -2.87
C ASP A 104 -29.69 7.73 -1.47
N ALA A 105 -30.69 8.45 -0.93
CA ALA A 105 -31.36 8.14 0.33
C ALA A 105 -32.67 7.33 0.16
N HIS A 106 -32.84 6.68 -1.00
CA HIS A 106 -33.97 5.78 -1.30
C HIS A 106 -33.49 4.40 -1.72
#